data_AF-A0A2D6X0F8-F1
#
_entry.id   AF-A0A2D6X0F8-F1
#
_cell.length_a   1.000
_cell.length_b   1.000
_cell.length_c   1.000
_cell.angle_alpha   90.00
_cell.angle_beta   90.00
_cell.angle_gamma   90.00
#
_symmetry.space_group_name_H-M   'P 1'
#
loop_
_entity.id
_entity.type
_entity.pdbx_description
1 polymer ?
#
loop_
_entity_poly.entity_id
_entity_poly.type
_entity_poly.pdbx_seq_one_letter_code
_entity_poly.pdbx_strand_id
1 'polypeptide(L)'
;MYFQSIDDKEKCVGIYQDGKLIFDIDTSTPLIGAERTWKYSGSIVNEDVEYAWLVGSGRALGEMCPPSLQEDFERSAAKMRAFKKTFELAKINFAEHCFFDLVPHDFLVKFLHLKNEITKHVFETHEKPNNYSHLARAHQLLYKIKNQRVNLNTNNCRGIFTKSVYRASANRLMNGPRNIDYNLFGTVTGRLATHTNSFPILTMSKQLRQLQKPHNDWFMSLDYNGAELRTALNLSGQEQPPYDIHAWNMENVLPKGAVSDRETAKTIFFSWLYQAESTSIDEKMYQRSAIVDKYYDDEYVHTPLGRKIKVDKRKAFNYIIQSTTADLVIDRAIEIDEYLKEHKSFVSHLVHDEVVIDLAADERHLAPEIKEIFSNNKLDKYLVNVNAGSDYYNLEKLNV
;
A
#
# COMPACT_ATOMS: atom_id res chain seq x y z
N MET A 1 -10.98 12.40 -22.13
CA MET A 1 -11.16 13.81 -21.66
C MET A 1 -10.43 14.02 -20.34
N TYR A 2 -10.04 15.25 -19.97
CA TYR A 2 -9.26 15.52 -18.73
C TYR A 2 -10.03 16.37 -17.72
N PHE A 3 -9.94 16.01 -16.45
CA PHE A 3 -10.53 16.78 -15.35
C PHE A 3 -9.59 16.84 -14.15
N GLN A 4 -9.84 17.79 -13.23
CA GLN A 4 -9.18 17.82 -11.92
C GLN A 4 -10.24 17.73 -10.82
N SER A 5 -10.07 16.77 -9.90
CA SER A 5 -10.85 16.77 -8.66
C SER A 5 -10.39 17.91 -7.75
N ILE A 6 -11.37 18.57 -7.15
CA ILE A 6 -11.23 19.62 -6.17
C ILE A 6 -11.80 19.03 -4.89
N ASP A 7 -10.93 18.53 -4.02
CA ASP A 7 -11.30 17.83 -2.80
C ASP A 7 -10.34 18.26 -1.70
N ASP A 8 -10.87 18.89 -0.65
CA ASP A 8 -10.11 19.20 0.56
C ASP A 8 -10.48 18.27 1.71
N LYS A 9 -11.76 17.83 1.79
CA LYS A 9 -12.37 16.85 2.72
C LYS A 9 -13.77 16.46 2.20
N GLU A 10 -14.37 15.40 2.77
CA GLU A 10 -15.73 14.85 2.56
C GLU A 10 -16.91 15.83 2.30
N LYS A 11 -16.74 17.13 2.55
CA LYS A 11 -17.77 18.18 2.40
C LYS A 11 -17.51 19.19 1.28
N CYS A 12 -16.35 19.17 0.61
CA CYS A 12 -16.09 20.04 -0.53
C CYS A 12 -15.63 19.20 -1.72
N VAL A 13 -16.62 18.68 -2.45
CA VAL A 13 -16.41 17.90 -3.66
C VAL A 13 -16.76 18.78 -4.85
N GLY A 14 -15.76 19.02 -5.71
CA GLY A 14 -15.96 19.66 -7.00
C GLY A 14 -15.05 19.08 -8.06
N ILE A 15 -15.35 19.38 -9.31
CA ILE A 15 -14.47 19.08 -10.44
C ILE A 15 -14.22 20.33 -11.25
N TYR A 16 -13.08 20.33 -11.92
CA TYR A 16 -12.81 21.22 -13.03
C TYR A 16 -12.79 20.44 -14.33
N GLN A 17 -13.60 20.86 -15.29
CA GLN A 17 -13.70 20.28 -16.64
C GLN A 17 -14.03 21.38 -17.65
N ASP A 18 -13.28 21.41 -18.77
CA ASP A 18 -13.50 22.33 -19.90
C ASP A 18 -13.75 23.80 -19.53
N GLY A 19 -12.92 24.35 -18.64
CA GLY A 19 -13.03 25.74 -18.21
C GLY A 19 -14.12 26.02 -17.17
N LYS A 20 -14.89 25.00 -16.76
CA LYS A 20 -15.97 25.14 -15.77
C LYS A 20 -15.59 24.46 -14.46
N LEU A 21 -15.88 25.15 -13.36
CA LEU A 21 -15.92 24.56 -12.02
C LEU A 21 -17.34 24.06 -11.78
N ILE A 22 -17.47 22.80 -11.41
CA ILE A 22 -18.74 22.19 -11.06
C ILE A 22 -18.61 21.77 -9.59
N PHE A 23 -19.43 22.38 -8.74
CA PHE A 23 -19.55 22.09 -7.31
C PHE A 23 -20.91 21.43 -7.06
N ASP A 24 -21.12 20.88 -5.86
CA ASP A 24 -22.37 20.17 -5.49
C ASP A 24 -22.70 19.00 -6.42
N ILE A 25 -21.67 18.30 -6.87
CA ILE A 25 -21.83 17.05 -7.61
C ILE A 25 -22.34 16.06 -6.58
N ASP A 26 -23.61 15.65 -6.70
CA ASP A 26 -24.04 14.40 -6.10
C ASP A 26 -23.06 13.36 -6.62
N THR A 27 -22.35 12.66 -5.74
CA THR A 27 -21.34 11.64 -6.08
C THR A 27 -21.87 10.55 -7.04
N SER A 28 -23.19 10.48 -7.23
CA SER A 28 -23.89 9.66 -8.22
C SER A 28 -23.97 10.27 -9.64
N THR A 29 -23.66 11.56 -9.83
CA THR A 29 -23.68 12.24 -11.14
C THR A 29 -22.53 11.71 -11.97
N PRO A 30 -22.80 10.94 -13.06
CA PRO A 30 -21.73 10.40 -13.87
C PRO A 30 -20.93 11.55 -14.47
N LEU A 31 -19.61 11.50 -14.30
CA LEU A 31 -18.69 12.34 -15.06
C LEU A 31 -18.72 11.88 -16.52
N ILE A 32 -19.76 12.24 -17.26
CA ILE A 32 -19.96 11.78 -18.64
C ILE A 32 -18.76 12.24 -19.47
N GLY A 33 -17.94 11.29 -19.90
CA GLY A 33 -16.76 11.49 -20.74
C GLY A 33 -15.45 11.82 -20.00
N ALA A 34 -15.44 12.03 -18.68
CA ALA A 34 -14.21 12.38 -17.93
C ALA A 34 -13.40 11.14 -17.53
N GLU A 35 -12.48 10.74 -18.40
CA GLU A 35 -11.73 9.49 -18.29
C GLU A 35 -10.37 9.62 -17.59
N ARG A 36 -9.82 10.84 -17.49
CA ARG A 36 -8.42 11.02 -17.05
C ARG A 36 -8.25 12.18 -16.08
N THR A 37 -7.49 11.97 -15.02
CA THR A 37 -7.09 13.02 -14.06
C THR A 37 -5.66 12.81 -13.58
N TRP A 38 -5.16 13.74 -12.76
CA TRP A 38 -3.81 13.63 -12.20
C TRP A 38 -3.71 12.47 -11.20
N LYS A 39 -4.56 12.44 -10.18
CA LYS A 39 -4.47 11.50 -9.06
C LYS A 39 -5.86 11.21 -8.50
N TYR A 40 -6.06 9.99 -8.00
CA TYR A 40 -7.30 9.60 -7.33
C TYR A 40 -7.60 10.47 -6.10
N SER A 41 -8.89 10.68 -5.85
CA SER A 41 -9.49 11.32 -4.68
C SER A 41 -10.81 10.61 -4.34
N GLY A 42 -11.27 10.72 -3.10
CA GLY A 42 -12.46 10.01 -2.62
C GLY A 42 -13.77 10.41 -3.30
N SER A 43 -13.77 11.53 -4.03
CA SER A 43 -14.90 12.01 -4.83
C SER A 43 -15.07 11.30 -6.18
N ILE A 44 -14.10 10.49 -6.61
CA ILE A 44 -14.14 9.80 -7.90
C ILE A 44 -14.78 8.42 -7.70
N VAL A 45 -16.01 8.26 -8.18
CA VAL A 45 -16.77 6.99 -8.07
C VAL A 45 -16.63 6.10 -9.32
N ASN A 46 -16.23 6.67 -10.45
CA ASN A 46 -16.05 5.91 -11.69
C ASN A 46 -14.72 5.13 -11.68
N GLU A 47 -14.81 3.81 -11.80
CA GLU A 47 -13.68 2.88 -11.83
C GLU A 47 -12.83 2.97 -13.12
N ASP A 48 -13.40 3.50 -14.22
CA ASP A 48 -12.72 3.63 -15.51
C ASP A 48 -11.75 4.83 -15.59
N VAL A 49 -11.65 5.64 -14.53
CA VAL A 49 -10.80 6.83 -14.51
C VAL A 49 -9.31 6.45 -14.42
N GLU A 50 -8.52 6.96 -15.36
CA GLU A 50 -7.07 6.84 -15.35
C GLU A 50 -6.39 8.03 -14.63
N TYR A 51 -5.39 7.72 -13.83
CA TYR A 51 -4.53 8.64 -13.08
C TYR A 51 -3.12 8.78 -13.71
N ALA A 52 -2.73 9.99 -14.10
CA ALA A 52 -1.40 10.30 -14.64
C ALA A 52 -0.28 10.14 -13.60
N TRP A 53 -0.57 10.34 -12.31
CA TRP A 53 0.40 10.17 -11.21
C TRP A 53 0.97 8.75 -11.16
N LEU A 54 0.17 7.75 -11.54
CA LEU A 54 0.62 6.36 -11.64
C LEU A 54 1.49 6.12 -12.87
N VAL A 55 1.15 6.74 -14.01
CA VAL A 55 1.98 6.72 -15.23
C VAL A 55 3.34 7.40 -14.96
N GLY A 56 3.35 8.47 -14.17
CA GLY A 56 4.55 9.18 -13.72
C GLY A 56 5.36 8.46 -12.64
N SER A 57 5.00 7.23 -12.25
CA SER A 57 5.65 6.45 -11.18
C SER A 57 5.73 7.20 -9.84
N GLY A 58 4.68 7.95 -9.50
CA GLY A 58 4.57 8.65 -8.22
C GLY A 58 5.20 10.04 -8.14
N ARG A 59 5.89 10.49 -9.20
CA ARG A 59 6.52 11.82 -9.27
C ARG A 59 5.51 12.95 -9.12
N ALA A 60 5.91 14.07 -8.53
CA ALA A 60 5.03 15.22 -8.36
C ALA A 60 4.68 15.87 -9.70
N LEU A 61 3.57 16.60 -9.74
CA LEU A 61 3.06 17.24 -10.97
C LEU A 61 4.09 18.19 -11.60
N GLY A 62 4.85 18.92 -10.78
CA GLY A 62 5.92 19.80 -11.24
C GLY A 62 7.17 19.10 -11.79
N GLU A 63 7.44 17.87 -11.34
CA GLU A 63 8.55 17.06 -11.88
C GLU A 63 8.20 16.46 -13.25
N MET A 64 6.89 16.38 -13.55
CA MET A 64 6.32 15.84 -14.77
C MET A 64 5.86 16.93 -15.74
N CYS A 65 6.06 18.19 -15.38
CA CYS A 65 5.64 19.34 -16.15
C CYS A 65 6.62 19.56 -17.33
N PRO A 66 6.11 19.74 -18.57
CA PRO A 66 6.97 19.98 -19.72
C PRO A 66 7.68 21.34 -19.59
N PRO A 67 8.89 21.49 -20.18
CA PRO A 67 9.64 22.74 -20.12
C PRO A 67 8.86 23.98 -20.56
N SER A 68 7.95 23.83 -21.52
CA SER A 68 7.11 24.92 -22.04
C SER A 68 6.09 25.45 -21.04
N LEU A 69 5.70 24.67 -20.03
CA LEU A 69 4.70 25.04 -19.02
C LEU A 69 5.31 25.27 -17.64
N GLN A 70 6.62 25.03 -17.48
CA GLN A 70 7.29 25.01 -16.17
C GLN A 70 7.22 26.36 -15.45
N GLU A 71 7.54 27.45 -16.14
CA GLU A 71 7.53 28.80 -15.54
C GLU A 71 6.12 29.19 -15.06
N ASP A 72 5.11 28.96 -15.90
CA ASP A 72 3.72 29.22 -15.57
C ASP A 72 3.25 28.38 -14.39
N PHE A 73 3.67 27.11 -14.35
CA PHE A 73 3.30 26.19 -13.28
C PHE A 73 3.95 26.59 -11.96
N GLU A 74 5.24 26.89 -11.95
CA GLU A 74 5.96 27.31 -10.76
C GLU A 74 5.38 28.61 -10.18
N ARG A 75 5.12 29.60 -11.04
CA ARG A 75 4.46 30.87 -10.67
C ARG A 75 3.08 30.63 -10.08
N SER A 76 2.25 29.82 -10.74
CA SER A 76 0.88 29.54 -10.28
C SER A 76 0.87 28.69 -9.01
N ALA A 77 1.74 27.69 -8.89
CA ALA A 77 1.89 26.88 -7.69
C ALA A 77 2.40 27.69 -6.50
N ALA A 78 3.32 28.64 -6.71
CA ALA A 78 3.77 29.58 -5.67
C ALA A 78 2.62 30.46 -5.18
N LYS A 79 1.79 30.97 -6.09
CA LYS A 79 0.59 31.75 -5.75
C LYS A 79 -0.45 30.91 -4.99
N MET A 80 -0.66 29.66 -5.39
CA MET A 80 -1.55 28.73 -4.66
C MET A 80 -1.07 28.48 -3.23
N ARG A 81 0.24 28.26 -3.04
CA ARG A 81 0.86 28.13 -1.70
C ARG A 81 0.71 29.40 -0.87
N ALA A 82 0.81 30.58 -1.50
CA ALA A 82 0.61 31.86 -0.83
C ALA A 82 -0.82 32.01 -0.31
N PHE A 83 -1.85 31.64 -1.09
CA PHE A 83 -3.24 31.63 -0.63
C PHE A 83 -3.42 30.73 0.60
N LYS A 84 -2.94 29.48 0.52
CA LYS A 84 -3.01 28.55 1.66
C LYS A 84 -2.36 29.12 2.91
N LYS A 85 -1.15 29.67 2.80
CA LYS A 85 -0.43 30.29 3.92
C LYS A 85 -1.18 31.48 4.51
N THR A 86 -1.76 32.35 3.67
CA THR A 86 -2.55 33.49 4.13
C THR A 86 -3.77 33.04 4.93
N PHE A 87 -4.49 32.02 4.45
CA PHE A 87 -5.67 31.48 5.13
C PHE A 87 -5.33 30.77 6.44
N GLU A 88 -4.21 30.03 6.48
CA GLU A 88 -3.68 29.43 7.70
C GLU A 88 -3.31 30.51 8.74
N LEU A 89 -2.64 31.60 8.31
CA LEU A 89 -2.32 32.74 9.17
C LEU A 89 -3.57 33.47 9.68
N ALA A 90 -4.60 33.55 8.85
CA ALA A 90 -5.92 34.07 9.22
C ALA A 90 -6.73 33.10 10.10
N LYS A 91 -6.19 31.91 10.39
CA LYS A 91 -6.83 30.85 11.20
C LYS A 91 -8.21 30.45 10.67
N ILE A 92 -8.38 30.44 9.35
CA ILE A 92 -9.64 30.01 8.74
C ILE A 92 -9.88 28.53 9.08
N ASN A 93 -11.08 28.24 9.57
CA ASN A 93 -11.50 26.88 9.86
C ASN A 93 -11.92 26.16 8.57
N PHE A 94 -11.01 25.38 7.97
CA PHE A 94 -11.32 24.57 6.78
C PHE A 94 -12.25 23.38 7.05
N ALA A 95 -12.71 23.18 8.29
CA ALA A 95 -13.83 22.27 8.56
C ALA A 95 -15.20 22.92 8.24
N GLU A 96 -15.26 24.24 8.22
CA GLU A 96 -16.48 25.04 8.00
C GLU A 96 -16.49 25.75 6.64
N HIS A 97 -15.32 26.04 6.08
CA HIS A 97 -15.18 26.70 4.79
C HIS A 97 -14.36 25.84 3.82
N CYS A 98 -14.83 25.71 2.58
CA CYS A 98 -14.02 25.09 1.54
C CYS A 98 -12.86 26.00 1.14
N PHE A 99 -11.64 25.45 1.11
CA PHE A 99 -10.45 26.20 0.66
C PHE A 99 -10.65 26.82 -0.72
N PHE A 100 -11.30 26.11 -1.65
CA PHE A 100 -11.44 26.51 -3.03
C PHE A 100 -12.43 27.67 -3.24
N ASP A 101 -13.41 27.84 -2.34
CA ASP A 101 -14.33 28.99 -2.36
C ASP A 101 -13.61 30.31 -1.99
N LEU A 102 -12.51 30.20 -1.25
CA LEU A 102 -11.73 31.35 -0.81
C LEU A 102 -10.70 31.80 -1.85
N VAL A 103 -10.37 30.92 -2.80
CA VAL A 103 -9.40 31.20 -3.86
C VAL A 103 -10.10 31.95 -5.00
N PRO A 104 -9.51 33.05 -5.53
CA PRO A 104 -10.11 33.78 -6.64
C PRO A 104 -10.42 32.87 -7.85
N HIS A 105 -11.67 32.90 -8.32
CA HIS A 105 -12.20 32.01 -9.35
C HIS A 105 -11.32 31.96 -10.61
N ASP A 106 -11.00 33.13 -11.19
CA ASP A 106 -10.19 33.24 -12.41
C ASP A 106 -8.80 32.60 -12.26
N PHE A 107 -8.22 32.70 -11.06
CA PHE A 107 -6.93 32.06 -10.78
C PHE A 107 -7.09 30.55 -10.65
N LEU A 108 -8.12 30.08 -9.95
CA LEU A 108 -8.37 28.65 -9.76
C LEU A 108 -8.60 27.94 -11.10
N VAL A 109 -9.43 28.51 -11.98
CA VAL A 109 -9.68 28.00 -13.35
C VAL A 109 -8.38 27.89 -14.14
N LYS A 110 -7.54 28.95 -14.15
CA LYS A 110 -6.25 28.94 -14.85
C LYS A 110 -5.30 27.89 -14.29
N PHE A 111 -5.23 27.76 -12.97
CA PHE A 111 -4.37 26.77 -12.31
C PHE A 111 -4.79 25.33 -12.63
N LEU A 112 -6.09 25.03 -12.59
CA LEU A 112 -6.60 23.70 -12.88
C LEU A 112 -6.51 23.35 -14.38
N HIS A 113 -6.67 24.35 -15.26
CA HIS A 113 -6.38 24.20 -16.69
C HIS A 113 -4.93 23.78 -16.92
N LEU A 114 -3.97 24.48 -16.29
CA LEU A 114 -2.56 24.16 -16.40
C LEU A 114 -2.24 22.74 -15.89
N LYS A 115 -2.89 22.30 -14.80
CA LYS A 115 -2.79 20.92 -14.33
C LYS A 115 -3.32 19.91 -15.35
N ASN A 116 -4.42 20.22 -16.06
CA ASN A 116 -4.94 19.38 -17.13
C ASN A 116 -3.95 19.25 -18.29
N GLU A 117 -3.34 20.34 -18.73
CA GLU A 117 -2.33 20.31 -19.80
C GLU A 117 -1.11 19.47 -19.41
N ILE A 118 -0.64 19.60 -18.17
CA ILE A 118 0.45 18.75 -17.65
C ILE A 118 0.02 17.29 -17.56
N THR A 119 -1.20 17.02 -17.08
CA THR A 119 -1.76 15.65 -17.01
C THR A 119 -1.82 15.03 -18.41
N LYS A 120 -2.31 15.78 -19.40
CA LYS A 120 -2.36 15.37 -20.80
C LYS A 120 -0.98 15.04 -21.34
N HIS A 121 -0.01 15.94 -21.14
CA HIS A 121 1.38 15.73 -21.53
C HIS A 121 1.94 14.41 -21.00
N VAL A 122 1.69 14.07 -19.72
CA VAL A 122 2.15 12.80 -19.15
C VAL A 122 1.58 11.60 -19.89
N PHE A 123 0.27 11.56 -20.14
CA PHE A 123 -0.34 10.46 -20.87
C PHE A 123 0.13 10.35 -22.33
N GLU A 124 0.50 11.46 -22.97
CA GLU A 124 0.98 11.48 -24.36
C GLU A 124 2.45 11.09 -24.50
N THR A 125 3.26 11.26 -23.45
CA THR A 125 4.73 11.11 -23.53
C THR A 125 5.31 9.98 -22.70
N HIS A 126 4.54 9.43 -21.75
CA HIS A 126 5.00 8.36 -20.87
C HIS A 126 4.22 7.08 -21.13
N GLU A 127 4.92 5.96 -21.09
CA GLU A 127 4.32 4.64 -21.26
C GLU A 127 3.55 4.24 -20.00
N LYS A 128 2.34 3.71 -20.20
CA LYS A 128 1.53 3.16 -19.12
C LYS A 128 2.17 1.86 -18.61
N PRO A 129 2.45 1.72 -17.30
CA PRO A 129 3.06 0.50 -16.77
C PRO A 129 2.16 -0.72 -16.96
N ASN A 130 2.74 -1.89 -17.20
CA ASN A 130 1.98 -3.14 -17.43
C ASN A 130 1.11 -3.53 -16.24
N ASN A 131 1.53 -3.19 -15.01
CA ASN A 131 0.77 -3.44 -13.78
C ASN A 131 -0.14 -2.27 -13.36
N TYR A 132 -0.49 -1.37 -14.29
CA TYR A 132 -1.26 -0.16 -13.99
C TYR A 132 -2.56 -0.42 -13.23
N SER A 133 -3.38 -1.37 -13.68
CA SER A 133 -4.68 -1.65 -13.06
C SER A 133 -4.52 -2.11 -11.61
N HIS A 134 -3.47 -2.89 -11.32
CA HIS A 134 -3.13 -3.25 -9.95
C HIS A 134 -2.70 -2.03 -9.12
N LEU A 135 -1.85 -1.15 -9.66
CA LEU A 135 -1.44 0.09 -8.99
C LEU A 135 -2.62 1.04 -8.72
N ALA A 136 -3.59 1.11 -9.64
CA ALA A 136 -4.79 1.93 -9.48
C ALA A 136 -5.65 1.45 -8.31
N ARG A 137 -5.99 0.15 -8.28
CA ARG A 137 -6.74 -0.46 -7.18
C ARG A 137 -5.98 -0.39 -5.85
N ALA A 138 -4.67 -0.62 -5.87
CA ALA A 138 -3.82 -0.44 -4.69
C ALA A 138 -3.89 0.99 -4.18
N HIS A 139 -3.74 1.99 -5.05
CA HIS A 139 -3.80 3.39 -4.66
C HIS A 139 -5.16 3.77 -4.05
N GLN A 140 -6.27 3.24 -4.56
CA GLN A 140 -7.61 3.44 -4.00
C GLN A 140 -7.73 2.84 -2.59
N LEU A 141 -7.29 1.59 -2.39
CA LEU A 141 -7.26 0.95 -1.07
C LEU A 141 -6.39 1.75 -0.08
N LEU A 142 -5.19 2.15 -0.48
CA LEU A 142 -4.29 2.92 0.39
C LEU A 142 -4.86 4.31 0.70
N TYR A 143 -5.59 4.92 -0.22
CA TYR A 143 -6.32 6.17 0.04
C TYR A 143 -7.45 5.97 1.07
N LYS A 144 -8.20 4.86 0.97
CA LYS A 144 -9.21 4.48 1.99
C LYS A 144 -8.56 4.34 3.36
N ILE A 145 -7.49 3.56 3.47
CA ILE A 145 -6.76 3.34 4.74
C ILE A 145 -6.19 4.66 5.29
N LYS A 146 -5.66 5.53 4.44
CA LYS A 146 -5.18 6.85 4.85
C LYS A 146 -6.25 7.67 5.55
N ASN A 147 -7.49 7.62 5.08
CA ASN A 147 -8.60 8.38 5.67
C ASN A 147 -9.21 7.69 6.89
N GLN A 148 -8.87 6.43 7.17
CA GLN A 148 -9.20 5.77 8.42
C GLN A 148 -8.26 6.22 9.54
N ARG A 149 -8.83 6.74 10.62
CA ARG A 149 -8.06 7.16 11.79
C ARG A 149 -7.71 5.94 12.64
N VAL A 150 -6.44 5.67 12.93
CA VAL A 150 -5.99 4.64 13.86
C VAL A 150 -6.52 4.89 15.28
N ASN A 151 -7.21 3.89 15.85
CA ASN A 151 -7.65 3.91 17.23
C ASN A 151 -6.48 3.54 18.17
N LEU A 152 -5.99 4.52 18.93
CA LEU A 152 -5.02 4.27 20.00
C LEU A 152 -5.65 4.52 21.36
N ASN A 153 -5.47 3.56 22.26
CA ASN A 153 -6.03 3.56 23.59
C ASN A 153 -5.00 3.05 24.60
N THR A 154 -4.92 3.69 25.77
CA THR A 154 -4.02 3.32 26.87
C THR A 154 -4.65 2.34 27.86
N ASN A 155 -5.92 1.99 27.68
CA ASN A 155 -6.62 0.99 28.47
C ASN A 155 -5.85 -0.33 28.45
N ASN A 156 -5.65 -0.90 29.64
CA ASN A 156 -4.87 -2.13 29.87
C ASN A 156 -3.40 -2.08 29.41
N CYS A 157 -2.84 -0.88 29.19
CA CYS A 157 -1.45 -0.69 28.73
C CYS A 157 -0.50 -0.16 29.83
N ARG A 158 -0.86 -0.28 31.11
CA ARG A 158 -0.06 0.27 32.24
C ARG A 158 1.41 -0.19 32.19
N GLY A 159 1.66 -1.43 31.80
CA GLY A 159 3.02 -1.99 31.68
C GLY A 159 3.93 -1.28 30.68
N ILE A 160 3.37 -0.65 29.63
CA ILE A 160 4.12 0.15 28.66
C ILE A 160 4.59 1.45 29.30
N PHE A 161 3.71 2.06 30.10
CA PHE A 161 3.98 3.35 30.72
C PHE A 161 4.75 3.23 32.03
N THR A 162 5.00 2.05 32.59
CA THR A 162 5.86 1.88 33.78
C THR A 162 7.33 1.72 33.43
N LYS A 163 7.65 1.14 32.26
CA LYS A 163 9.03 0.98 31.77
C LYS A 163 9.50 2.25 31.05
N SER A 164 10.59 2.85 31.52
CA SER A 164 11.14 4.11 30.98
C SER A 164 11.43 4.05 29.46
N VAL A 165 11.89 2.89 28.97
CA VAL A 165 12.25 2.65 27.57
C VAL A 165 11.09 2.87 26.61
N TYR A 166 9.87 2.49 26.98
CA TYR A 166 8.70 2.57 26.09
C TYR A 166 7.83 3.80 26.32
N ARG A 167 7.92 4.44 27.50
CA ARG A 167 7.10 5.60 27.85
C ARG A 167 7.26 6.75 26.87
N ALA A 168 8.50 7.10 26.51
CA ALA A 168 8.76 8.21 25.57
C ALA A 168 8.20 7.92 24.17
N SER A 169 8.41 6.70 23.66
CA SER A 169 7.91 6.26 22.35
C SER A 169 6.38 6.15 22.34
N ALA A 170 5.77 5.65 23.41
CA ALA A 170 4.31 5.60 23.57
C ALA A 170 3.70 7.01 23.57
N ASN A 171 4.28 7.96 24.33
CA ASN A 171 3.82 9.35 24.32
C ASN A 171 3.95 9.99 22.94
N ARG A 172 5.06 9.73 22.22
CA ARG A 172 5.25 10.22 20.85
C ARG A 172 4.20 9.64 19.91
N LEU A 173 3.88 8.35 20.02
CA LEU A 173 2.86 7.70 19.21
C LEU A 173 1.46 8.26 19.50
N MET A 174 1.11 8.44 20.78
CA MET A 174 -0.20 8.96 21.19
C MET A 174 -0.44 10.41 20.74
N ASN A 175 0.61 11.23 20.75
CA ASN A 175 0.55 12.63 20.31
C ASN A 175 0.89 12.82 18.82
N GLY A 176 1.21 11.73 18.12
CA GLY A 176 1.61 11.72 16.73
C GLY A 176 0.43 11.67 15.75
N PRO A 177 0.73 11.55 14.45
CA PRO A 177 -0.26 11.36 13.41
C PRO A 177 -1.11 10.10 13.68
N ARG A 178 -2.38 10.16 13.33
CA ARG A 178 -3.36 9.07 13.54
C ARG A 178 -3.80 8.41 12.24
N ASN A 179 -3.13 8.69 11.13
CA ASN A 179 -3.50 8.19 9.82
C ASN A 179 -2.30 7.48 9.21
N ILE A 180 -2.53 6.37 8.52
CA ILE A 180 -1.47 5.61 7.86
C ILE A 180 -1.38 6.08 6.41
N ASP A 181 -0.37 6.89 6.10
CA ASP A 181 -0.15 7.43 4.76
C ASP A 181 0.96 6.64 4.05
N TYR A 182 0.54 5.57 3.37
CA TYR A 182 1.47 4.72 2.62
C TYR A 182 2.02 5.42 1.38
N ASN A 183 3.31 5.21 1.13
CA ASN A 183 3.98 5.59 -0.11
C ASN A 183 4.11 4.36 -1.02
N LEU A 184 3.23 4.29 -2.03
CA LEU A 184 3.20 3.20 -3.03
C LEU A 184 4.49 3.09 -3.85
N PHE A 185 5.20 4.20 -4.04
CA PHE A 185 6.46 4.27 -4.79
C PHE A 185 7.67 4.52 -3.88
N GLY A 186 7.52 4.28 -2.58
CA GLY A 186 8.56 4.53 -1.58
C GLY A 186 9.70 3.51 -1.59
N THR A 187 9.50 2.36 -2.22
CA THR A 187 10.54 1.35 -2.41
C THR A 187 10.60 0.88 -3.86
N VAL A 188 11.78 0.45 -4.30
CA VAL A 188 12.01 -0.03 -5.66
C VAL A 188 11.29 -1.36 -5.94
N THR A 189 11.14 -2.19 -4.91
CA THR A 189 10.50 -3.52 -5.00
C THR A 189 8.98 -3.48 -4.83
N GLY A 190 8.36 -2.32 -4.72
CA GLY A 190 6.90 -2.22 -4.54
C GLY A 190 6.40 -2.53 -3.13
N ARG A 191 7.29 -2.89 -2.19
CA ARG A 191 6.95 -2.93 -0.76
C ARG A 191 6.46 -1.55 -0.32
N LEU A 192 5.39 -1.53 0.47
CA LEU A 192 4.89 -0.28 1.00
C LEU A 192 5.94 0.36 1.93
N ALA A 193 6.10 1.66 1.79
CA ALA A 193 6.71 2.51 2.81
C ALA A 193 5.64 3.46 3.36
N THR A 194 5.99 4.31 4.32
CA THR A 194 5.11 5.39 4.80
C THR A 194 5.72 6.74 4.49
N HIS A 195 4.89 7.73 4.17
CA HIS A 195 5.32 9.12 4.08
C HIS A 195 5.80 9.66 5.43
N THR A 196 6.54 10.77 5.42
CA THR A 196 6.88 11.51 6.63
C THR A 196 5.61 12.01 7.31
N ASN A 197 5.60 12.07 8.64
CA ASN A 197 4.40 12.45 9.42
C ASN A 197 3.20 11.49 9.25
N SER A 198 3.44 10.22 8.89
CA SER A 198 2.46 9.13 8.95
C SER A 198 2.50 8.41 10.30
N PHE A 199 1.40 7.76 10.67
CA PHE A 199 1.42 6.74 11.74
C PHE A 199 2.42 5.64 11.35
N PRO A 200 3.37 5.27 12.24
CA PRO A 200 4.52 4.43 11.87
C PRO A 200 4.20 2.93 11.91
N ILE A 201 3.12 2.48 11.25
CA ILE A 201 2.65 1.10 11.36
C ILE A 201 3.72 0.06 10.95
N LEU A 202 4.51 0.36 9.91
CA LEU A 202 5.53 -0.54 9.37
C LEU A 202 6.79 -0.65 10.23
N THR A 203 7.02 0.31 11.14
CA THR A 203 8.25 0.36 11.97
C THR A 203 7.94 0.34 13.47
N MET A 204 6.66 0.24 13.84
CA MET A 204 6.22 0.20 15.22
C MET A 204 6.73 -1.07 15.91
N SER A 205 7.38 -0.90 17.06
CA SER A 205 7.86 -2.02 17.85
C SER A 205 6.71 -2.87 18.37
N LYS A 206 6.95 -4.17 18.53
CA LYS A 206 5.95 -5.14 18.96
C LYS A 206 5.20 -4.67 20.21
N GLN A 207 5.92 -4.20 21.23
CA GLN A 207 5.32 -3.78 22.50
C GLN A 207 4.34 -2.61 22.34
N LEU A 208 4.58 -1.68 21.42
CA LEU A 208 3.71 -0.52 21.22
C LEU A 208 2.41 -0.88 20.48
N ARG A 209 2.35 -2.04 19.81
CA ARG A 209 1.13 -2.55 19.16
C ARG A 209 -0.03 -2.72 20.14
N GLN A 210 0.23 -2.89 21.44
CA GLN A 210 -0.81 -3.01 22.46
C GLN A 210 -1.67 -1.75 22.56
N LEU A 211 -1.11 -0.58 22.20
CA LEU A 211 -1.83 0.68 22.20
C LEU A 211 -2.86 0.77 21.07
N GLN A 212 -2.68 0.00 19.99
CA GLN A 212 -3.58 -0.01 18.84
C GLN A 212 -4.74 -0.97 19.10
N LYS A 213 -5.96 -0.46 19.06
CA LYS A 213 -7.21 -1.21 19.26
C LYS A 213 -8.05 -1.18 17.98
N PRO A 214 -8.91 -2.19 17.73
CA PRO A 214 -9.87 -2.11 16.65
C PRO A 214 -10.90 -1.01 16.90
N HIS A 215 -11.54 -0.52 15.84
CA HIS A 215 -12.75 0.31 15.92
C HIS A 215 -14.00 -0.53 16.15
N ASN A 216 -14.03 -1.71 15.54
CA ASN A 216 -14.98 -2.75 15.84
C ASN A 216 -14.51 -3.53 17.08
N ASP A 217 -14.51 -4.86 17.01
CA ASP A 217 -14.32 -5.70 18.18
C ASP A 217 -12.96 -6.41 18.19
N TRP A 218 -12.46 -6.82 17.02
CA TRP A 218 -11.26 -7.64 16.89
C TRP A 218 -10.36 -7.15 15.77
N PHE A 219 -9.05 -7.22 15.97
CA PHE A 219 -8.15 -7.37 14.84
C PHE A 219 -8.07 -8.83 14.45
N MET A 220 -8.20 -9.11 13.15
CA MET A 220 -7.89 -10.38 12.52
C MET A 220 -6.68 -10.17 11.61
N SER A 221 -5.55 -10.77 11.97
CA SER A 221 -4.29 -10.73 11.25
C SER A 221 -4.16 -11.98 10.38
N LEU A 222 -3.90 -11.76 9.09
CA LEU A 222 -3.60 -12.80 8.11
C LEU A 222 -2.17 -12.62 7.60
N ASP A 223 -1.35 -13.64 7.79
CA ASP A 223 0.07 -13.64 7.47
C ASP A 223 0.43 -14.91 6.67
N TYR A 224 1.13 -14.76 5.55
CA TYR A 224 1.60 -15.93 4.82
C TYR A 224 2.68 -16.66 5.61
N ASN A 225 2.56 -17.97 5.71
CA ASN A 225 3.61 -18.80 6.29
C ASN A 225 4.85 -18.81 5.36
N GLY A 226 5.80 -17.89 5.60
CA GLY A 226 7.03 -17.72 4.83
C GLY A 226 6.79 -17.29 3.38
N ALA A 227 6.12 -16.15 3.20
CA ALA A 227 5.66 -15.61 1.92
C ALA A 227 6.72 -15.68 0.81
N GLU A 228 7.92 -15.16 1.06
CA GLU A 228 8.98 -15.09 0.05
C GLU A 228 9.53 -16.46 -0.36
N LEU A 229 9.56 -17.42 0.57
CA LEU A 229 9.97 -18.78 0.26
C LEU A 229 8.90 -19.49 -0.57
N ARG A 230 7.62 -19.29 -0.25
CA ARG A 230 6.51 -19.82 -1.07
C ARG A 230 6.51 -19.24 -2.47
N THR A 231 6.75 -17.93 -2.60
CA THR A 231 6.96 -17.26 -3.88
C THR A 231 8.12 -17.89 -4.65
N ALA A 232 9.29 -18.03 -4.02
CA ALA A 232 10.46 -18.62 -4.68
C ALA A 232 10.19 -20.07 -5.11
N LEU A 233 9.53 -20.87 -4.27
CA LEU A 233 9.20 -22.26 -4.56
C LEU A 233 8.22 -22.38 -5.75
N ASN A 234 7.18 -21.54 -5.78
CA ASN A 234 6.24 -21.49 -6.91
C ASN A 234 6.92 -21.06 -8.21
N LEU A 235 7.76 -20.02 -8.17
CA LEU A 235 8.50 -19.56 -9.36
C LEU A 235 9.52 -20.59 -9.87
N SER A 236 9.92 -21.53 -9.02
CA SER A 236 10.74 -22.71 -9.38
C SER A 236 9.93 -23.86 -9.97
N GLY A 237 8.61 -23.71 -10.11
CA GLY A 237 7.70 -24.75 -10.62
C GLY A 237 7.46 -25.90 -9.65
N GLN A 238 7.74 -25.72 -8.36
CA GLN A 238 7.52 -26.74 -7.33
C GLN A 238 6.14 -26.58 -6.68
N GLU A 239 5.55 -27.70 -6.23
CA GLU A 239 4.28 -27.70 -5.50
C GLU A 239 4.41 -27.03 -4.13
N GLN A 240 3.33 -26.36 -3.69
CA GLN A 240 3.30 -25.73 -2.38
C GLN A 240 3.13 -26.77 -1.26
N PRO A 241 3.97 -26.72 -0.22
CA PRO A 241 3.81 -27.63 0.91
C PRO A 241 2.56 -27.24 1.72
N PRO A 242 1.78 -28.24 2.17
CA PRO A 242 0.52 -28.00 2.90
C PRO A 242 0.72 -27.61 4.37
N TYR A 243 1.97 -27.58 4.84
CA TYR A 243 2.36 -27.27 6.23
C TYR A 243 3.46 -26.20 6.26
N ASP A 244 4.01 -25.92 7.45
CA ASP A 244 5.02 -24.88 7.66
C ASP A 244 6.22 -25.03 6.72
N ILE A 245 6.52 -23.99 5.94
CA ILE A 245 7.56 -24.01 4.90
C ILE A 245 8.96 -24.21 5.49
N HIS A 246 9.21 -23.75 6.72
CA HIS A 246 10.50 -23.93 7.36
C HIS A 246 10.68 -25.38 7.82
N ALA A 247 9.63 -26.03 8.32
CA ALA A 247 9.64 -27.47 8.60
C ALA A 247 9.83 -28.28 7.32
N TRP A 248 9.08 -27.98 6.25
CA TRP A 248 9.24 -28.65 4.95
C TRP A 248 10.66 -28.52 4.41
N ASN A 249 11.25 -27.33 4.51
CA ASN A 249 12.62 -27.06 4.09
C ASN A 249 13.66 -27.87 4.88
N MET A 250 13.47 -28.06 6.20
CA MET A 250 14.36 -28.91 7.01
C MET A 250 14.34 -30.37 6.54
N GLU A 251 13.18 -30.85 6.11
CA GLU A 251 12.98 -32.24 5.71
C GLU A 251 13.44 -32.52 4.26
N ASN A 252 13.24 -31.56 3.36
CA ASN A 252 13.34 -31.77 1.92
C ASN A 252 14.51 -31.03 1.23
N VAL A 253 15.08 -30.00 1.87
CA VAL A 253 16.05 -29.10 1.23
C VAL A 253 17.39 -29.11 1.95
N LEU A 254 17.39 -29.02 3.28
CA LEU A 254 18.62 -29.06 4.05
C LEU A 254 19.18 -30.48 4.16
N PRO A 255 20.51 -30.66 4.24
CA PRO A 255 21.09 -31.97 4.49
C PRO A 255 20.52 -32.59 5.78
N LYS A 256 20.17 -33.89 5.75
CA LYS A 256 19.57 -34.58 6.90
C LYS A 256 20.42 -34.41 8.15
N GLY A 257 19.82 -33.91 9.22
CA GLY A 257 20.49 -33.67 10.51
C GLY A 257 21.33 -32.38 10.58
N ALA A 258 21.35 -31.55 9.54
CA ALA A 258 22.08 -30.27 9.56
C ALA A 258 21.53 -29.27 10.57
N VAL A 259 20.21 -29.33 10.82
CA VAL A 259 19.52 -28.41 11.73
C VAL A 259 18.44 -29.17 12.48
N SER A 260 18.34 -28.94 13.80
CA SER A 260 17.35 -29.56 14.68
C SER A 260 16.21 -28.61 15.08
N ASP A 261 16.37 -27.30 14.87
CA ASP A 261 15.38 -26.29 15.24
C ASP A 261 14.95 -25.38 14.08
N ARG A 262 13.68 -24.98 14.13
CA ARG A 262 13.02 -24.19 13.09
C ARG A 262 13.61 -22.78 12.92
N GLU A 263 14.08 -22.14 13.99
CA GLU A 263 14.57 -20.76 13.93
C GLU A 263 15.95 -20.67 13.26
N THR A 264 16.81 -21.65 13.51
CA THR A 264 18.07 -21.81 12.77
C THR A 264 17.82 -22.06 11.30
N ALA A 265 16.88 -22.96 10.96
CA ALA A 265 16.52 -23.22 9.57
C ALA A 265 16.01 -21.93 8.88
N LYS A 266 15.09 -21.22 9.53
CA LYS A 266 14.58 -19.91 9.07
C LYS A 266 15.73 -18.93 8.78
N THR A 267 16.68 -18.79 9.71
CA THR A 267 17.83 -17.88 9.56
C THR A 267 18.71 -18.26 8.38
N ILE A 268 18.98 -19.56 8.18
CA ILE A 268 19.75 -20.06 7.03
C ILE A 268 19.04 -19.72 5.71
N PHE A 269 17.72 -19.98 5.63
CA PHE A 269 16.96 -19.70 4.42
C PHE A 269 16.90 -18.21 4.09
N PHE A 270 16.69 -17.34 5.08
CA PHE A 270 16.72 -15.89 4.82
C PHE A 270 18.11 -15.40 4.42
N SER A 271 19.16 -15.93 5.05
CA SER A 271 20.54 -15.64 4.66
C SER A 271 20.80 -16.04 3.21
N TRP A 272 20.43 -17.26 2.82
CA TRP A 272 20.54 -17.72 1.43
C TRP A 272 19.69 -16.89 0.48
N LEU A 273 18.43 -16.61 0.83
CA LEU A 273 17.50 -15.88 -0.02
C LEU A 273 18.06 -14.52 -0.42
N TYR A 274 18.71 -13.80 0.52
CA TYR A 274 19.23 -12.46 0.27
C TYR A 274 20.69 -12.41 -0.19
N GLN A 275 21.48 -13.46 0.06
CA GLN A 275 22.88 -13.53 -0.37
C GLN A 275 23.00 -14.25 -1.71
N ALA A 276 23.21 -13.47 -2.77
CA ALA A 276 23.30 -13.98 -4.14
C ALA A 276 24.35 -15.09 -4.34
N GLU A 277 25.45 -15.07 -3.58
CA GLU A 277 26.56 -16.03 -3.70
C GLU A 277 26.44 -17.22 -2.73
N SER A 278 25.38 -17.29 -1.93
CA SER A 278 25.19 -18.38 -0.99
C SER A 278 24.87 -19.68 -1.72
N THR A 279 25.69 -20.70 -1.46
CA THR A 279 25.54 -22.10 -1.93
C THR A 279 25.00 -23.04 -0.84
N SER A 280 24.49 -22.47 0.26
CA SER A 280 24.05 -23.23 1.44
C SER A 280 22.81 -24.11 1.21
N ILE A 281 22.11 -23.92 0.10
CA ILE A 281 20.91 -24.68 -0.29
C ILE A 281 21.11 -25.24 -1.70
N ASP A 282 20.73 -26.52 -1.89
CA ASP A 282 20.77 -27.20 -3.19
C ASP A 282 19.83 -26.49 -4.18
N GLU A 283 20.35 -26.11 -5.35
CA GLU A 283 19.61 -25.41 -6.40
C GLU A 283 18.49 -26.26 -7.03
N LYS A 284 18.44 -27.58 -6.79
CA LYS A 284 17.40 -28.45 -7.34
C LYS A 284 15.98 -28.00 -7.01
N MET A 285 15.77 -27.51 -5.78
CA MET A 285 14.41 -27.18 -5.29
C MET A 285 14.01 -25.75 -5.64
N TYR A 286 14.85 -24.76 -5.33
CA TYR A 286 14.52 -23.34 -5.52
C TYR A 286 15.07 -22.71 -6.81
N GLN A 287 15.81 -23.49 -7.63
CA GLN A 287 16.22 -23.17 -9.01
C GLN A 287 16.51 -21.68 -9.29
N ARG A 288 17.35 -21.05 -8.44
CA ARG A 288 17.60 -19.60 -8.46
C ARG A 288 17.98 -19.10 -9.85
N SER A 289 18.91 -19.80 -10.51
CA SER A 289 19.40 -19.46 -11.84
C SER A 289 18.27 -19.44 -12.86
N ALA A 290 17.41 -20.46 -12.86
CA ALA A 290 16.27 -20.52 -13.77
C ALA A 290 15.24 -19.40 -13.53
N ILE A 291 15.01 -19.01 -12.27
CA ILE A 291 14.15 -17.86 -11.95
C ILE A 291 14.76 -16.57 -12.51
N VAL A 292 16.06 -16.34 -12.30
CA VAL A 292 16.74 -15.15 -12.81
C VAL A 292 16.68 -15.13 -14.33
N ASP A 293 17.06 -16.23 -15.00
CA ASP A 293 17.08 -16.32 -16.46
C ASP A 293 15.69 -16.08 -17.09
N LYS A 294 14.62 -16.42 -16.37
CA LYS A 294 13.25 -16.21 -16.84
C LYS A 294 12.75 -14.77 -16.69
N TYR A 295 13.15 -14.08 -15.63
CA TYR A 295 12.55 -12.80 -15.22
C TYR A 295 13.51 -11.61 -15.28
N TYR A 296 14.76 -11.80 -15.69
CA TYR A 296 15.77 -10.75 -15.79
C TYR A 296 16.38 -10.71 -17.20
N ASP A 297 16.38 -9.54 -17.84
CA ASP A 297 16.86 -9.34 -19.22
C ASP A 297 18.23 -8.62 -19.29
N ASP A 298 19.07 -8.80 -18.28
CA ASP A 298 20.36 -8.11 -18.07
C ASP A 298 20.29 -6.61 -17.72
N GLU A 299 19.12 -5.98 -17.74
CA GLU A 299 18.93 -4.60 -17.28
C GLU A 299 17.73 -4.43 -16.34
N TYR A 300 16.65 -5.18 -16.58
CA TYR A 300 15.38 -5.09 -15.87
C TYR A 300 14.92 -6.45 -15.36
N VAL A 301 14.37 -6.43 -14.15
CA VAL A 301 13.48 -7.49 -13.67
C VAL A 301 12.07 -7.22 -14.17
N HIS A 302 11.43 -8.25 -14.73
CA HIS A 302 10.02 -8.27 -15.11
C HIS A 302 9.30 -9.31 -14.26
N THR A 303 8.51 -8.85 -13.30
CA THR A 303 7.79 -9.77 -12.39
C THR A 303 6.58 -10.40 -13.06
N PRO A 304 6.09 -11.56 -12.56
CA PRO A 304 4.85 -12.17 -13.05
C PRO A 304 3.62 -11.25 -13.01
N LEU A 305 3.59 -10.26 -12.10
CA LEU A 305 2.49 -9.31 -11.96
C LEU A 305 2.69 -8.04 -12.81
N GLY A 306 3.67 -8.02 -13.71
CA GLY A 306 3.86 -6.96 -14.71
C GLY A 306 4.68 -5.77 -14.21
N ARG A 307 5.29 -5.82 -13.02
CA ARG A 307 6.23 -4.77 -12.60
C ARG A 307 7.55 -4.91 -13.34
N LYS A 308 8.06 -3.79 -13.85
CA LYS A 308 9.39 -3.64 -14.46
C LYS A 308 10.30 -2.85 -13.53
N ILE A 309 11.48 -3.40 -13.19
CA ILE A 309 12.40 -2.81 -12.21
C ILE A 309 13.82 -2.81 -12.77
N LYS A 310 14.44 -1.64 -12.91
CA LYS A 310 15.85 -1.55 -13.31
C LYS A 310 16.76 -2.02 -12.18
N VAL A 311 17.61 -3.02 -12.43
CA VAL A 311 18.43 -3.62 -11.38
C VAL A 311 19.66 -4.34 -11.94
N ASP A 312 20.72 -4.43 -11.12
CA ASP A 312 21.88 -5.26 -11.39
C ASP A 312 21.59 -6.76 -11.18
N LYS A 313 22.30 -7.63 -11.90
CA LYS A 313 22.13 -9.10 -11.82
C LYS A 313 22.24 -9.64 -10.40
N ARG A 314 23.13 -9.06 -9.58
CA ARG A 314 23.37 -9.51 -8.20
C ARG A 314 22.13 -9.38 -7.32
N LYS A 315 21.24 -8.42 -7.58
CA LYS A 315 20.00 -8.20 -6.83
C LYS A 315 18.75 -8.73 -7.54
N ALA A 316 18.86 -9.16 -8.79
CA ALA A 316 17.70 -9.54 -9.61
C ALA A 316 16.82 -10.58 -8.92
N PHE A 317 17.41 -11.67 -8.42
CA PHE A 317 16.68 -12.72 -7.70
C PHE A 317 15.87 -12.15 -6.51
N ASN A 318 16.52 -11.39 -5.63
CA ASN A 318 15.86 -10.79 -4.47
C ASN A 318 14.70 -9.87 -4.89
N TYR A 319 14.89 -9.07 -5.94
CA TYR A 319 13.88 -8.15 -6.42
C TYR A 319 12.70 -8.87 -7.05
N ILE A 320 12.93 -9.96 -7.78
CA ILE A 320 11.88 -10.84 -8.31
C ILE A 320 11.02 -11.34 -7.14
N ILE A 321 11.64 -11.93 -6.12
CA ILE A 321 10.91 -12.52 -4.99
C ILE A 321 10.18 -11.46 -4.16
N GLN A 322 10.89 -10.41 -3.72
CA GLN A 322 10.32 -9.36 -2.87
C GLN A 322 9.18 -8.63 -3.56
N SER A 323 9.36 -8.29 -4.84
CA SER A 323 8.33 -7.55 -5.58
C SER A 323 7.12 -8.39 -5.89
N THR A 324 7.33 -9.64 -6.32
CA THR A 324 6.21 -10.56 -6.56
C THR A 324 5.41 -10.77 -5.29
N THR A 325 6.10 -10.98 -4.15
CA THR A 325 5.44 -11.16 -2.85
C THR A 325 4.66 -9.92 -2.41
N ALA A 326 5.25 -8.72 -2.54
CA ALA A 326 4.58 -7.47 -2.18
C ALA A 326 3.31 -7.24 -3.02
N ASP A 327 3.40 -7.44 -4.33
CA ASP A 327 2.27 -7.28 -5.24
C ASP A 327 1.17 -8.32 -4.94
N LEU A 328 1.52 -9.57 -4.61
CA LEU A 328 0.53 -10.58 -4.19
C LEU A 328 -0.22 -10.20 -2.91
N VAL A 329 0.48 -9.69 -1.88
CA VAL A 329 -0.15 -9.31 -0.62
C VAL A 329 -1.08 -8.12 -0.81
N ILE A 330 -0.65 -7.10 -1.55
CA ILE A 330 -1.48 -5.93 -1.88
C ILE A 330 -2.69 -6.37 -2.71
N ASP A 331 -2.49 -7.27 -3.68
CA ASP A 331 -3.56 -7.78 -4.53
C ASP A 331 -4.62 -8.52 -3.72
N ARG A 332 -4.22 -9.39 -2.78
CA ARG A 332 -5.17 -10.04 -1.86
C ARG A 332 -5.85 -9.06 -0.91
N ALA A 333 -5.15 -8.05 -0.42
CA ALA A 333 -5.76 -6.99 0.40
C ALA A 333 -6.84 -6.23 -0.37
N ILE A 334 -6.63 -5.97 -1.66
CA ILE A 334 -7.63 -5.35 -2.55
C ILE A 334 -8.86 -6.26 -2.70
N GLU A 335 -8.68 -7.55 -2.96
CA GLU A 335 -9.81 -8.48 -3.09
C GLU A 335 -10.61 -8.61 -1.78
N ILE A 336 -9.92 -8.59 -0.62
CA ILE A 336 -10.60 -8.57 0.68
C ILE A 336 -11.35 -7.24 0.88
N ASP A 337 -10.76 -6.10 0.50
CA ASP A 337 -11.44 -4.80 0.64
C ASP A 337 -12.70 -4.73 -0.22
N GLU A 338 -12.64 -5.28 -1.43
CA GLU A 338 -13.79 -5.42 -2.34
C GLU A 338 -14.89 -6.27 -1.70
N TYR A 339 -14.53 -7.45 -1.19
CA TYR A 339 -15.45 -8.34 -0.48
C TYR A 339 -16.11 -7.68 0.73
N LEU A 340 -15.39 -6.79 1.42
CA LEU A 340 -15.84 -6.10 2.62
C LEU A 340 -16.56 -4.75 2.37
N LYS A 341 -16.78 -4.32 1.12
CA LYS A 341 -17.36 -3.00 0.80
C LYS A 341 -18.71 -2.73 1.49
N GLU A 342 -19.57 -3.74 1.57
CA GLU A 342 -20.92 -3.65 2.17
C GLU A 342 -20.97 -4.13 3.63
N HIS A 343 -19.79 -4.30 4.26
CA HIS A 343 -19.65 -4.81 5.62
C HIS A 343 -19.16 -3.73 6.60
N LYS A 344 -19.38 -3.97 7.90
CA LYS A 344 -18.83 -3.11 8.97
C LYS A 344 -17.33 -3.33 9.14
N SER A 345 -16.88 -4.53 8.84
CA SER A 345 -15.49 -4.93 8.89
C SER A 345 -14.73 -4.35 7.70
N PHE A 346 -13.46 -4.00 7.90
CA PHE A 346 -12.67 -3.36 6.85
C PHE A 346 -11.19 -3.71 6.96
N VAL A 347 -10.45 -3.55 5.86
CA VAL A 347 -8.98 -3.64 5.88
C VAL A 347 -8.43 -2.47 6.68
N SER A 348 -7.86 -2.76 7.85
CA SER A 348 -7.33 -1.77 8.78
C SER A 348 -5.97 -1.25 8.34
N HIS A 349 -5.05 -2.17 8.03
CA HIS A 349 -3.68 -1.85 7.66
C HIS A 349 -2.95 -3.07 7.10
N LEU A 350 -1.84 -2.80 6.40
CA LEU A 350 -0.93 -3.78 5.82
C LEU A 350 0.46 -3.64 6.43
N VAL A 351 1.10 -4.76 6.75
CA VAL A 351 2.48 -4.81 7.29
C VAL A 351 3.28 -5.87 6.55
N HIS A 352 4.00 -5.46 5.52
CA HIS A 352 4.81 -6.36 4.68
C HIS A 352 3.96 -7.49 4.07
N ASP A 353 4.04 -8.71 4.60
CA ASP A 353 3.29 -9.90 4.21
C ASP A 353 2.02 -10.16 5.04
N GLU A 354 1.69 -9.24 5.94
CA GLU A 354 0.52 -9.28 6.81
C GLU A 354 -0.58 -8.31 6.32
N VAL A 355 -1.83 -8.79 6.31
CA VAL A 355 -3.05 -7.97 6.16
C VAL A 355 -3.85 -8.06 7.45
N VAL A 356 -4.24 -6.91 8.01
CA VAL A 356 -5.01 -6.84 9.24
C VAL A 356 -6.39 -6.28 8.98
N ILE A 357 -7.41 -7.03 9.37
CA ILE A 357 -8.82 -6.68 9.27
C ILE A 357 -9.31 -6.20 10.62
N ASP A 358 -10.04 -5.08 10.64
CA ASP A 358 -10.83 -4.63 11.77
C ASP A 358 -12.20 -5.31 11.69
N LEU A 359 -12.41 -6.37 12.46
CA LEU A 359 -13.51 -7.32 12.34
C LEU A 359 -14.58 -7.07 13.40
N ALA A 360 -15.83 -6.89 12.96
CA ALA A 360 -16.99 -6.79 13.82
C ALA A 360 -17.38 -8.16 14.41
N ALA A 361 -17.82 -8.17 15.68
CA ALA A 361 -18.14 -9.41 16.38
C ALA A 361 -19.32 -10.17 15.73
N ASP A 362 -20.29 -9.46 15.15
CA ASP A 362 -21.41 -10.03 14.41
C ASP A 362 -21.03 -10.50 13.00
N GLU A 363 -19.88 -10.09 12.47
CA GLU A 363 -19.34 -10.47 11.17
C GLU A 363 -18.21 -11.52 11.24
N ARG A 364 -18.01 -12.16 12.40
CA ARG A 364 -16.99 -13.23 12.57
C ARG A 364 -17.15 -14.40 11.60
N HIS A 365 -18.36 -14.63 11.11
CA HIS A 365 -18.65 -15.67 10.12
C HIS A 365 -17.96 -15.42 8.76
N LEU A 366 -17.48 -14.20 8.49
CA LEU A 366 -16.72 -13.86 7.30
C LEU A 366 -15.26 -14.37 7.34
N ALA A 367 -14.72 -14.70 8.52
CA ALA A 367 -13.31 -15.03 8.69
C ALA A 367 -12.79 -16.18 7.81
N PRO A 368 -13.53 -17.30 7.60
CA PRO A 368 -13.09 -18.36 6.69
C PRO A 368 -12.97 -17.90 5.24
N GLU A 369 -13.90 -17.07 4.75
CA GLU A 369 -13.87 -16.55 3.38
C GLU A 369 -12.74 -15.54 3.19
N ILE A 370 -12.54 -14.64 4.17
CA ILE A 370 -11.39 -13.71 4.17
C ILE A 370 -10.06 -14.47 4.10
N LYS A 371 -9.94 -15.56 4.87
CA LYS A 371 -8.76 -16.44 4.83
C LYS A 371 -8.62 -17.12 3.47
N GLU A 372 -9.71 -17.61 2.89
CA GLU A 372 -9.69 -18.25 1.57
C GLU A 372 -9.20 -17.27 0.50
N ILE A 373 -9.78 -16.06 0.43
CA ILE A 373 -9.37 -14.98 -0.47
C ILE A 373 -7.88 -14.67 -0.28
N PHE A 374 -7.41 -14.53 0.95
CA PHE A 374 -6.00 -14.25 1.21
C PHE A 374 -5.09 -15.41 0.82
N SER A 375 -5.50 -16.65 1.07
CA SER A 375 -4.68 -17.85 0.82
C SER A 375 -4.52 -18.16 -0.66
N ASN A 376 -5.59 -18.02 -1.44
CA ASN A 376 -5.61 -18.31 -2.86
C ASN A 376 -5.14 -17.07 -3.60
N ASN A 377 -3.87 -17.02 -4.02
CA ASN A 377 -3.29 -15.86 -4.71
C ASN A 377 -3.06 -16.12 -6.21
N LYS A 378 -2.54 -15.13 -6.95
CA LYS A 378 -2.34 -15.24 -8.40
C LYS A 378 -1.30 -16.29 -8.83
N LEU A 379 -0.48 -16.77 -7.90
CA LEU A 379 0.53 -17.81 -8.16
C LEU A 379 0.07 -19.19 -7.70
N ASP A 380 -0.51 -19.30 -6.51
CA ASP A 380 -0.97 -20.56 -5.91
C ASP A 380 -1.79 -20.33 -4.64
N LYS A 381 -2.21 -21.41 -3.99
CA LYS A 381 -2.74 -21.40 -2.63
C LYS A 381 -1.62 -21.50 -1.60
N TYR A 382 -1.40 -20.43 -0.84
CA TYR A 382 -0.38 -20.38 0.21
C TYR A 382 -0.99 -20.67 1.58
N LEU A 383 -0.22 -21.33 2.45
CA LEU A 383 -0.62 -21.51 3.84
C LEU A 383 -0.63 -20.15 4.56
N VAL A 384 -1.72 -19.86 5.26
CA VAL A 384 -1.94 -18.61 5.98
C VAL A 384 -2.04 -18.89 7.47
N ASN A 385 -1.29 -18.14 8.26
CA ASN A 385 -1.47 -18.02 9.70
C ASN A 385 -2.56 -16.98 9.97
N VAL A 386 -3.59 -17.36 10.72
CA VAL A 386 -4.63 -16.43 11.15
C VAL A 386 -4.56 -16.26 12.65
N ASN A 387 -4.44 -15.03 13.11
CA ASN A 387 -4.49 -14.69 14.53
C ASN A 387 -5.55 -13.60 14.76
N ALA A 388 -6.19 -13.59 15.92
CA ALA A 388 -7.16 -12.57 16.28
C ALA A 388 -6.99 -12.09 17.72
N GLY A 389 -7.35 -10.85 18.00
CA GLY A 389 -7.25 -10.28 19.34
C GLY A 389 -7.94 -8.93 19.47
N SER A 390 -8.19 -8.51 20.71
CA SER A 390 -8.78 -7.20 21.03
C SER A 390 -7.79 -6.04 20.90
N ASP A 391 -6.52 -6.33 20.61
CA ASP A 391 -5.48 -5.36 20.27
C ASP A 391 -4.41 -5.99 19.39
N TYR A 392 -3.59 -5.14 18.76
CA TYR A 392 -2.63 -5.60 17.75
C TYR A 392 -1.38 -6.28 18.36
N TYR A 393 -1.31 -6.40 19.68
CA TYR A 393 -0.22 -7.11 20.37
C TYR A 393 -0.64 -8.50 20.85
N ASN A 394 -1.81 -8.60 21.50
CA ASN A 394 -2.34 -9.81 22.09
C ASN A 394 -3.20 -10.56 21.06
N LEU A 395 -2.56 -11.01 19.98
CA LEU A 395 -3.18 -11.83 18.96
C LEU A 395 -2.98 -13.32 19.31
N GLU A 396 -4.07 -14.07 19.33
CA GLU A 396 -4.07 -15.52 19.53
C GLU A 396 -4.43 -16.24 18.24
N LYS A 397 -3.92 -17.46 18.07
CA LYS A 397 -4.20 -18.25 16.88
C LYS A 397 -5.70 -18.50 16.75
N LEU A 398 -6.25 -18.14 15.60
CA LEU A 398 -7.64 -18.39 15.25
C LEU A 398 -7.73 -19.63 14.36
N ASN A 399 -8.43 -20.66 14.82
CA ASN A 399 -8.69 -21.85 14.02
C ASN A 399 -9.95 -21.61 13.18
N VAL A 400 -9.75 -21.10 11.97
CA VAL A 400 -10.77 -20.88 10.93
C VAL A 400 -10.39 -21.56 9.63
#